data_AF-A0A3L7XP77-F1
#
_entry.id   AF-A0A3L7XP77-F1
#
_cell.length_a   1.000
_cell.length_b   1.000
_cell.length_c   1.000
_cell.angle_alpha   90.00
_cell.angle_beta   90.00
_cell.angle_gamma   90.00
#
_symmetry.space_group_name_H-M   'P 1'
#
loop_
_entity.id
_entity.type
_entity.pdbx_description
1 polymer ?
#
loop_
_entity_poly.entity_id
_entity_poly.type
_entity_poly.pdbx_seq_one_letter_code
_entity_poly.pdbx_strand_id
1 'polypeptide(L)'
;MDFLQGARTEGSSIVQEFHDKISERGGFWNAVICDVGALANTNGGVIYLGVSRDPREKPIGIQQPEKVIEAMQRDIGRRITPKLECTLDTLLSQGKQVVRIAVPRAGDPPYAIDENLIYVRDEAETSLAVRDEIVQLVLRQREAVAAPVALTAPSPVLSADPLGAPAVAGNPEPVKAPGTGVEVLETEERDGIKYHVMRDLRNGNVVKNVTRSSARRLWHYAVTSCESDPQLERAQVVWHGELGLVKKTTKGESARYDLCQRTPHGLRIYYGVNEDGIRGAWKQVVGLEE
;
A
#
# COMPACT_ATOMS: atom_id res chain seq x y z
N MET A 1 -1.99 -30.28 -7.70
CA MET A 1 -2.53 -28.96 -7.32
C MET A 1 -2.18 -27.99 -8.44
N ASP A 2 -3.17 -27.37 -9.06
CA ASP A 2 -2.93 -26.34 -10.07
C ASP A 2 -2.64 -25.02 -9.36
N PHE A 3 -1.36 -24.68 -9.21
CA PHE A 3 -0.92 -23.47 -8.50
C PHE A 3 -1.55 -22.20 -9.09
N LEU A 4 -1.80 -22.17 -10.41
CA LEU A 4 -2.45 -21.03 -11.05
C LEU A 4 -3.89 -20.87 -10.56
N GLN A 5 -4.61 -21.98 -10.38
CA GLN A 5 -5.99 -21.92 -9.91
C GLN A 5 -6.09 -21.42 -8.45
N GLY A 6 -5.12 -21.78 -7.61
CA GLY A 6 -4.98 -21.22 -6.26
C GLY A 6 -4.79 -19.71 -6.30
N ALA A 7 -3.80 -19.24 -7.06
CA ALA A 7 -3.52 -17.81 -7.22
C ALA A 7 -4.73 -17.02 -7.76
N ARG A 8 -5.48 -17.58 -8.73
CA ARG A 8 -6.70 -16.93 -9.26
C ARG A 8 -7.83 -16.86 -8.24
N THR A 9 -7.90 -17.82 -7.32
CA THR A 9 -8.91 -17.81 -6.26
C THR A 9 -8.60 -16.73 -5.24
N GLU A 10 -7.31 -16.49 -4.96
CA GLU A 10 -6.86 -15.36 -4.13
C GLU A 10 -7.05 -14.01 -4.84
N GLY A 11 -7.03 -14.00 -6.17
CA GLY A 11 -7.33 -12.81 -6.99
C GLY A 11 -6.16 -11.83 -7.11
N SER A 12 -6.34 -10.73 -7.86
CA SER A 12 -5.30 -9.71 -8.02
C SER A 12 -4.97 -9.06 -6.67
N SER A 13 -3.68 -8.86 -6.39
CA SER A 13 -3.19 -8.33 -5.11
C SER A 13 -1.94 -7.48 -5.30
N ILE A 14 -1.34 -7.00 -4.21
CA ILE A 14 -0.11 -6.19 -4.24
C ILE A 14 1.09 -6.94 -4.80
N VAL A 15 1.02 -8.27 -4.86
CA VAL A 15 2.10 -9.14 -5.37
C VAL A 15 1.67 -9.99 -6.56
N GLN A 16 0.43 -9.89 -7.05
CA GLN A 16 0.03 -10.69 -8.21
C GLN A 16 -1.01 -10.04 -9.11
N GLU A 17 -0.92 -10.35 -10.41
CA GLU A 17 -1.77 -9.81 -11.46
C GLU A 17 -2.02 -10.81 -12.60
N PHE A 18 -3.17 -10.68 -13.28
CA PHE A 18 -3.60 -11.59 -14.35
C PHE A 18 -4.03 -10.81 -15.59
N HIS A 19 -3.51 -11.22 -16.75
CA HIS A 19 -3.86 -10.66 -18.06
C HIS A 19 -4.41 -11.75 -18.97
N ASP A 20 -5.64 -11.59 -19.41
CA ASP A 20 -6.31 -12.49 -20.34
C ASP A 20 -5.84 -12.27 -21.79
N LYS A 21 -5.58 -11.01 -22.14
CA LYS A 21 -5.16 -10.56 -23.48
C LYS A 21 -3.74 -10.02 -23.48
N ILE A 22 -3.00 -10.38 -24.52
CA ILE A 22 -1.61 -9.95 -24.73
C ILE A 22 -1.51 -9.53 -26.20
N SER A 23 -1.65 -8.23 -26.46
CA SER A 23 -1.59 -7.66 -27.80
C SER A 23 -0.95 -6.27 -27.72
N GLU A 24 -0.06 -5.97 -28.66
CA GLU A 24 0.51 -4.63 -28.84
C GLU A 24 -0.59 -3.63 -29.24
N ARG A 25 -1.52 -4.06 -30.10
CA ARG A 25 -2.70 -3.26 -30.45
C ARG A 25 -3.69 -3.29 -29.29
N GLY A 26 -4.10 -2.11 -28.83
CA GLY A 26 -5.07 -1.95 -27.74
C GLY A 26 -4.45 -1.71 -26.36
N GLY A 27 -3.12 -1.59 -26.25
CA GLY A 27 -2.45 -1.17 -25.01
C GLY A 27 -2.28 -2.27 -23.95
N PHE A 28 -2.74 -3.50 -24.20
CA PHE A 28 -2.59 -4.62 -23.26
C PHE A 28 -1.12 -4.94 -22.98
N TRP A 29 -0.27 -4.90 -24.00
CA TRP A 29 1.18 -5.07 -23.82
C TRP A 29 1.78 -4.01 -22.91
N ASN A 30 1.38 -2.75 -23.10
CA ASN A 30 1.82 -1.64 -22.24
C ASN A 30 1.31 -1.82 -20.80
N ALA A 31 0.08 -2.29 -20.60
CA ALA A 31 -0.45 -2.56 -19.27
C ALA A 31 0.41 -3.59 -18.51
N VAL A 32 0.84 -4.67 -19.18
CA VAL A 32 1.75 -5.65 -18.59
C VAL A 32 3.09 -5.01 -18.20
N ILE A 33 3.69 -4.18 -19.07
CA ILE A 33 4.95 -3.49 -18.75
C ILE A 33 4.77 -2.54 -17.56
N CYS A 34 3.65 -1.80 -17.49
CA CYS A 34 3.32 -0.96 -16.34
C CYS A 34 3.21 -1.77 -15.05
N ASP A 35 2.54 -2.93 -15.08
CA ASP A 35 2.44 -3.83 -13.93
C ASP A 35 3.80 -4.37 -13.49
N VAL A 36 4.69 -4.70 -14.44
CA VAL A 36 6.07 -5.12 -14.11
C VAL A 36 6.81 -4.02 -13.37
N GLY A 37 6.79 -2.78 -13.88
CA GLY A 37 7.43 -1.65 -13.20
C GLY A 37 6.82 -1.36 -11.83
N ALA A 38 5.49 -1.46 -11.71
CA ALA A 38 4.77 -1.25 -10.46
C ALA A 38 5.12 -2.28 -9.39
N LEU A 39 5.21 -3.56 -9.77
CA LEU A 39 5.63 -4.63 -8.85
C LEU A 39 7.10 -4.44 -8.43
N ALA A 40 7.99 -4.12 -9.38
CA ALA A 40 9.40 -3.89 -9.08
C ALA A 40 9.63 -2.71 -8.12
N ASN A 41 8.82 -1.65 -8.22
CA ASN A 41 8.86 -0.50 -7.31
C ASN A 41 8.21 -0.75 -5.94
N THR A 42 7.54 -1.89 -5.73
CA THR A 42 6.81 -2.15 -4.49
C THR A 42 7.35 -3.37 -3.76
N ASN A 43 6.78 -4.55 -3.97
CA ASN A 43 7.12 -5.77 -3.24
C ASN A 43 7.65 -6.90 -4.15
N GLY A 44 7.90 -6.62 -5.42
CA GLY A 44 8.00 -7.65 -6.44
C GLY A 44 6.66 -8.38 -6.59
N GLY A 45 6.67 -9.50 -7.30
CA GLY A 45 5.46 -10.30 -7.45
C GLY A 45 5.45 -11.16 -8.69
N VAL A 46 4.25 -11.61 -9.07
CA VAL A 46 4.04 -12.54 -10.17
C VAL A 46 2.91 -12.06 -11.08
N ILE A 47 3.16 -12.03 -12.39
CA ILE A 47 2.13 -11.74 -13.40
C ILE A 47 1.87 -13.00 -14.21
N TYR A 48 0.60 -13.33 -14.42
CA TYR A 48 0.18 -14.44 -15.26
C TYR A 48 -0.47 -13.94 -16.55
N LEU A 49 -0.01 -14.46 -17.68
CA LEU A 49 -0.45 -14.06 -19.01
C LEU A 49 -1.21 -15.18 -19.70
N GLY A 50 -2.32 -14.85 -20.36
CA GLY A 50 -3.22 -15.79 -21.04
C GLY A 50 -4.32 -16.33 -20.12
N VAL A 51 -4.63 -15.61 -19.05
CA VAL A 51 -5.60 -16.03 -18.05
C VAL A 51 -6.34 -14.83 -17.44
N SER A 52 -7.65 -14.99 -17.25
CA SER A 52 -8.50 -13.97 -16.66
C SER A 52 -8.38 -13.95 -15.13
N ARG A 53 -8.65 -12.76 -14.56
CA ARG A 53 -8.77 -12.54 -13.12
C ARG A 53 -9.90 -13.36 -12.50
N ASP A 54 -10.97 -13.66 -13.24
CA ASP A 54 -12.09 -14.46 -12.72
C ASP A 54 -11.68 -15.94 -12.66
N PRO A 55 -11.59 -16.58 -11.47
CA PRO A 55 -11.19 -17.98 -11.33
C PRO A 55 -12.17 -18.98 -11.98
N ARG A 56 -13.41 -18.56 -12.28
CA ARG A 56 -14.44 -19.41 -12.91
C ARG A 56 -14.24 -19.54 -14.42
N GLU A 57 -13.60 -18.56 -15.04
CA GLU A 57 -13.31 -18.61 -16.46
C GLU A 57 -12.17 -19.58 -16.74
N LYS A 58 -12.24 -20.30 -17.86
CA LYS A 58 -11.15 -21.17 -18.27
C LYS A 58 -9.95 -20.35 -18.76
N PRO A 59 -8.70 -20.79 -18.51
CA PRO A 59 -7.55 -20.14 -19.12
C PRO A 59 -7.70 -20.08 -20.64
N ILE A 60 -7.42 -18.92 -21.23
CA ILE A 60 -7.43 -18.74 -22.68
C ILE A 60 -6.19 -19.44 -23.27
N GLY A 61 -5.07 -19.26 -22.58
CA GLY A 61 -3.76 -19.78 -22.95
C GLY A 61 -3.08 -18.96 -24.03
N ILE A 62 -1.79 -19.23 -24.22
CA ILE A 62 -0.92 -18.60 -25.20
C ILE A 62 -0.48 -19.67 -26.20
N GLN A 63 -0.62 -19.38 -27.49
CA GLN A 63 -0.27 -20.35 -28.54
C GLN A 63 1.26 -20.49 -28.74
N GLN A 64 2.00 -19.40 -28.62
CA GLN A 64 3.45 -19.36 -28.83
C GLN A 64 4.14 -18.69 -27.63
N PRO A 65 4.20 -19.35 -26.46
CA PRO A 65 4.70 -18.73 -25.24
C PRO A 65 6.18 -18.34 -25.34
N GLU A 66 7.01 -19.11 -26.03
CA GLU A 66 8.43 -18.79 -26.22
C GLU A 66 8.63 -17.43 -26.89
N LYS A 67 7.87 -17.14 -27.96
CA LYS A 67 7.93 -15.84 -28.63
C LYS A 67 7.45 -14.69 -27.74
N VAL A 68 6.43 -14.93 -26.92
CA VAL A 68 5.92 -13.93 -25.97
C VAL A 68 6.97 -13.66 -24.89
N ILE A 69 7.63 -14.70 -24.38
CA ILE A 69 8.70 -14.59 -23.39
C ILE A 69 9.87 -13.76 -23.95
N GLU A 70 10.37 -14.10 -25.15
CA GLU A 70 11.46 -13.37 -25.79
C GLU A 70 11.12 -11.89 -26.05
N ALA A 71 9.91 -11.63 -26.56
CA ALA A 71 9.46 -10.27 -26.82
C ALA A 71 9.30 -9.47 -25.51
N MET A 72 8.73 -10.07 -24.48
CA MET A 72 8.52 -9.43 -23.18
C MET A 72 9.86 -9.14 -22.47
N GLN A 73 10.80 -10.10 -22.49
CA GLN A 73 12.14 -9.89 -21.94
C GLN A 73 12.88 -8.74 -22.66
N ARG A 74 12.77 -8.68 -23.99
CA ARG A 74 13.37 -7.60 -24.78
C ARG A 74 12.79 -6.24 -24.40
N ASP A 75 11.48 -6.13 -24.28
CA ASP A 75 10.82 -4.86 -23.98
C ASP A 75 11.03 -4.42 -22.53
N ILE A 76 10.98 -5.34 -21.56
CA ILE A 76 11.36 -5.05 -20.17
C ILE A 76 12.78 -4.49 -20.13
N GLY A 77 13.74 -5.17 -20.77
CA GLY A 77 15.14 -4.74 -20.77
C GLY A 77 15.42 -3.43 -21.52
N ARG A 78 14.58 -3.07 -22.49
CA ARG A 78 14.72 -1.83 -23.26
C ARG A 78 14.03 -0.64 -22.61
N ARG A 79 12.85 -0.85 -22.02
CA ARG A 79 11.95 0.22 -21.56
C ARG A 79 12.07 0.51 -20.08
N ILE A 80 12.48 -0.47 -19.27
CA ILE A 80 12.61 -0.31 -17.83
C ILE A 80 14.05 0.00 -17.46
N THR A 81 14.25 1.12 -16.77
CA THR A 81 15.56 1.60 -16.29
C THR A 81 15.46 1.92 -14.79
N PRO A 82 16.37 1.45 -13.92
CA PRO A 82 17.54 0.60 -14.19
C PRO A 82 17.19 -0.80 -14.74
N LYS A 83 18.18 -1.54 -15.25
CA LYS A 83 17.96 -2.86 -15.86
C LYS A 83 17.27 -3.79 -14.84
N LEU A 84 16.10 -4.30 -15.20
CA LEU A 84 15.32 -5.23 -14.39
C LEU A 84 15.39 -6.64 -14.96
N GLU A 85 15.84 -7.60 -14.16
CA GLU A 85 15.96 -9.01 -14.56
C GLU A 85 14.78 -9.83 -14.02
N CYS A 86 13.73 -9.96 -14.84
CA CYS A 86 12.57 -10.79 -14.53
C CYS A 86 12.79 -12.24 -14.99
N THR A 87 12.27 -13.21 -14.22
CA THR A 87 12.24 -14.62 -14.64
C THR A 87 10.92 -14.91 -15.33
N LEU A 88 10.96 -15.47 -16.54
CA LEU A 88 9.76 -15.82 -17.30
C LEU A 88 9.75 -17.31 -17.63
N ASP A 89 8.64 -17.98 -17.35
CA ASP A 89 8.46 -19.41 -17.59
C ASP A 89 7.04 -19.76 -18.06
N THR A 90 6.89 -20.92 -18.69
CA THR A 90 5.61 -21.43 -19.17
C THR A 90 5.04 -22.43 -18.16
N LEU A 91 3.79 -22.23 -17.77
CA LEU A 91 3.02 -23.13 -16.93
C LEU A 91 1.90 -23.79 -17.73
N LEU A 92 1.60 -25.05 -17.43
CA LEU A 92 0.45 -25.75 -17.96
C LEU A 92 -0.68 -25.75 -16.92
N SER A 93 -1.80 -25.11 -17.25
CA SER A 93 -3.00 -25.09 -16.40
C SER A 93 -4.22 -25.45 -17.23
N GLN A 94 -5.01 -26.41 -16.76
CA GLN A 94 -6.21 -26.91 -17.45
C GLN A 94 -5.99 -27.25 -18.95
N GLY A 95 -4.81 -27.77 -19.30
CA GLY A 95 -4.44 -28.12 -20.67
C GLY A 95 -4.08 -26.93 -21.57
N LYS A 96 -3.93 -25.73 -21.00
CA LYS A 96 -3.54 -24.49 -21.68
C LYS A 96 -2.20 -23.98 -21.15
N GLN A 97 -1.38 -23.46 -22.05
CA GLN A 97 -0.08 -22.88 -21.70
C GLN A 97 -0.28 -21.42 -21.29
N VAL A 98 0.25 -21.03 -20.13
CA VAL A 98 0.17 -19.69 -19.54
C VAL A 98 1.59 -19.25 -19.27
N VAL A 99 1.92 -17.98 -19.50
CA VAL A 99 3.26 -17.45 -19.17
C VAL A 99 3.21 -16.81 -17.80
N ARG A 100 4.17 -17.16 -16.95
CA ARG A 100 4.40 -16.54 -15.64
C ARG A 100 5.60 -15.61 -15.74
N ILE A 101 5.46 -14.39 -15.25
CA ILE A 101 6.54 -13.42 -15.05
C ILE A 101 6.76 -13.25 -13.56
N ALA A 102 7.91 -13.67 -13.05
CA ALA A 102 8.34 -13.36 -11.68
C ALA A 102 9.20 -12.09 -11.67
N VAL A 103 8.69 -11.07 -10.99
CA VAL A 103 9.33 -9.75 -10.84
C VAL A 103 10.02 -9.70 -9.47
N PRO A 104 11.34 -9.47 -9.42
CA PRO A 104 12.05 -9.42 -8.14
C PRO A 104 11.69 -8.15 -7.35
N ARG A 105 11.77 -8.25 -6.02
CA ARG A 105 11.74 -7.09 -5.11
C ARG A 105 13.11 -6.40 -5.01
N ALA A 106 14.18 -7.11 -5.37
CA ALA A 106 15.55 -6.67 -5.20
C ALA A 106 16.00 -5.75 -6.35
N GLY A 107 16.92 -4.84 -6.04
CA GLY A 107 17.60 -3.97 -7.00
C GLY A 107 17.55 -2.49 -6.58
N ASP A 108 17.51 -1.61 -7.58
CA ASP A 108 17.67 -0.16 -7.40
C ASP A 108 16.42 0.61 -7.84
N PRO A 109 15.31 0.57 -7.07
CA PRO A 109 14.19 1.43 -7.32
C PRO A 109 14.59 2.92 -7.12
N PRO A 110 13.97 3.87 -7.85
CA PRO A 110 12.80 3.66 -8.70
C PRO A 110 13.16 3.15 -10.10
N TYR A 111 12.44 2.12 -10.54
CA TYR A 111 12.37 1.67 -11.92
C TYR A 111 11.40 2.56 -12.70
N ALA A 112 11.93 3.24 -13.72
CA ALA A 112 11.18 4.07 -14.65
C ALA A 112 10.94 3.33 -15.96
N ILE A 113 9.72 3.44 -16.48
CA ILE A 113 9.33 3.00 -17.82
C ILE A 113 9.46 4.19 -18.77
N ASP A 114 10.06 3.97 -19.94
CA ASP A 114 10.26 4.99 -20.97
C ASP A 114 10.86 6.29 -20.38
N GLU A 115 11.92 6.11 -19.59
CA GLU A 115 12.75 7.16 -18.97
C GLU A 115 12.13 7.91 -17.77
N ASN A 116 10.82 8.18 -17.75
CA ASN A 116 10.23 9.06 -16.72
C ASN A 116 8.96 8.54 -16.03
N LEU A 117 8.37 7.43 -16.50
CA LEU A 117 7.12 6.94 -15.94
C LEU A 117 7.39 5.93 -14.82
N ILE A 118 7.26 6.38 -13.58
CA ILE A 118 7.37 5.52 -12.41
C ILE A 118 5.97 5.07 -12.03
N TYR A 119 5.74 3.76 -12.05
CA TYR A 119 4.49 3.16 -11.59
C TYR A 119 4.68 2.50 -10.23
N VAL A 120 3.63 2.53 -9.43
CA VAL A 120 3.54 1.84 -8.14
C VAL A 120 2.23 1.08 -8.07
N ARG A 121 2.23 0.03 -7.25
CA ARG A 121 1.08 -0.83 -7.04
C ARG A 121 0.52 -0.64 -5.63
N ASP A 122 -0.78 -0.36 -5.56
CA ASP A 122 -1.53 -0.26 -4.30
C ASP A 122 -2.69 -1.25 -4.33
N GLU A 123 -2.61 -2.24 -3.44
CA GLU A 123 -3.51 -3.40 -3.44
C GLU A 123 -3.51 -4.07 -4.83
N ALA A 124 -4.62 -4.05 -5.57
CA ALA A 124 -4.76 -4.73 -6.84
C ALA A 124 -4.66 -3.80 -8.07
N GLU A 125 -4.30 -2.52 -7.91
CA GLU A 125 -4.19 -1.60 -9.06
C GLU A 125 -2.80 -0.98 -9.20
N THR A 126 -2.45 -0.76 -10.46
CA THR A 126 -1.21 -0.13 -10.89
C THR A 126 -1.49 1.29 -11.33
N SER A 127 -0.68 2.24 -10.85
CA SER A 127 -0.89 3.65 -11.13
C SER A 127 0.43 4.45 -11.15
N LEU A 128 0.45 5.59 -11.84
CA LEU A 128 1.63 6.48 -11.87
C LEU A 128 1.93 7.00 -10.47
N ALA A 129 3.16 6.84 -10.02
CA ALA A 129 3.63 7.31 -8.73
C ALA A 129 3.56 8.84 -8.66
N VAL A 130 3.01 9.36 -7.56
CA VAL A 130 3.08 10.80 -7.30
C VAL A 130 4.46 11.19 -6.77
N ARG A 131 4.78 12.48 -6.78
CA ARG A 131 6.09 13.01 -6.33
C ARG A 131 6.55 12.40 -5.01
N ASP A 132 5.68 12.35 -4.02
CA ASP A 132 6.08 11.85 -2.70
C ASP A 132 6.33 10.34 -2.69
N GLU A 133 5.54 9.55 -3.43
CA GLU A 133 5.80 8.12 -3.59
C GLU A 133 7.18 7.88 -4.21
N ILE A 134 7.56 8.68 -5.21
CA ILE A 134 8.90 8.63 -5.81
C ILE A 134 9.97 8.96 -4.77
N VAL A 135 9.77 10.01 -3.98
CA VAL A 135 10.71 10.40 -2.91
C VAL A 135 10.84 9.28 -1.86
N GLN A 136 9.73 8.66 -1.44
CA GLN A 136 9.73 7.54 -0.50
C GLN A 136 10.46 6.32 -1.05
N LEU A 137 10.31 6.01 -2.34
CA LEU A 137 11.07 4.94 -3.00
C LEU A 137 12.58 5.20 -2.92
N VAL A 138 13.00 6.42 -3.25
CA VAL A 138 14.41 6.82 -3.20
C VAL A 138 14.94 6.79 -1.76
N LEU A 139 14.18 7.28 -0.78
CA LEU A 139 14.60 7.26 0.62
C LEU A 139 14.74 5.83 1.15
N ARG A 140 13.77 4.96 0.87
CA ARG A 140 13.81 3.53 1.25
C ARG A 140 15.02 2.82 0.66
N GLN A 141 15.35 3.09 -0.61
CA GLN A 141 16.55 2.54 -1.25
C GLN A 141 17.81 2.96 -0.48
N ARG A 142 17.94 4.24 -0.13
CA ARG A 142 19.10 4.75 0.64
C ARG A 142 19.21 4.12 2.02
N GLU A 143 18.09 3.91 2.71
CA GLU A 143 18.06 3.22 4.00
C GLU A 143 18.46 1.73 3.89
N ALA A 144 18.00 1.04 2.83
CA ALA A 144 18.36 -0.34 2.57
C ALA A 144 19.86 -0.53 2.27
N VAL A 145 20.47 0.45 1.59
CA VAL A 145 21.92 0.47 1.30
C VAL A 145 22.73 0.93 2.52
N ALA A 146 22.15 1.75 3.41
CA ALA A 146 22.80 2.26 4.62
C ALA A 146 22.74 1.31 5.83
N ALA A 147 22.00 0.20 5.76
CA ALA A 147 22.01 -0.84 6.79
C ALA A 147 23.42 -1.45 6.88
N PRO A 148 24.19 -1.22 7.96
CA PRO A 148 25.54 -1.74 8.06
C PRO A 148 25.48 -3.23 8.36
N VAL A 149 26.44 -3.94 7.80
CA VAL A 149 26.98 -5.19 8.33
C VAL A 149 27.30 -4.99 9.81
N ALA A 150 26.41 -5.40 10.70
CA ALA A 150 26.73 -5.54 12.13
C ALA A 150 27.59 -6.79 12.30
N LEU A 151 28.88 -6.64 11.98
CA LEU A 151 29.91 -7.54 12.50
C LEU A 151 29.85 -7.45 14.02
N THR A 152 29.62 -8.61 14.60
CA THR A 152 29.81 -8.99 16.00
C THR A 152 30.92 -8.20 16.69
N ALA A 153 30.56 -7.36 17.65
CA ALA A 153 31.42 -6.96 18.75
C ALA A 153 30.70 -7.34 20.05
N PRO A 154 31.37 -8.03 20.99
CA PRO A 154 30.74 -8.56 22.19
C PRO A 154 30.38 -7.43 23.15
N SER A 155 29.17 -7.50 23.70
CA SER A 155 28.70 -6.67 24.80
C SER A 155 29.62 -6.82 26.01
N PRO A 156 30.10 -5.74 26.65
CA PRO A 156 30.43 -5.81 28.05
C PRO A 156 29.11 -5.72 28.84
N VAL A 157 28.80 -6.82 29.49
CA VAL A 157 27.86 -6.89 30.61
C VAL A 157 28.28 -5.86 31.67
N LEU A 158 27.40 -4.90 31.97
CA LEU A 158 27.45 -4.16 33.22
C LEU A 158 26.12 -4.32 33.93
N SER A 159 26.27 -4.95 35.09
CA SER A 159 25.28 -5.43 36.03
C SER A 159 24.27 -4.38 36.46
N ALA A 160 23.04 -4.85 36.67
CA ALA A 160 22.08 -4.22 37.55
C ALA A 160 22.62 -4.21 39.01
N ASP A 161 22.36 -3.15 39.76
CA ASP A 161 21.36 -3.23 40.83
C ASP A 161 20.80 -1.83 41.17
N PRO A 162 19.56 -1.74 41.68
CA PRO A 162 18.72 -0.55 41.73
C PRO A 162 18.70 0.08 43.12
N LEU A 163 18.39 1.38 43.25
CA LEU A 163 17.69 1.92 44.42
C LEU A 163 17.38 3.43 44.22
N GLY A 164 16.10 3.79 44.38
CA GLY A 164 15.78 5.06 45.08
C GLY A 164 15.12 6.22 44.33
N ALA A 165 13.85 6.01 43.90
CA ALA A 165 12.72 6.97 43.98
C ALA A 165 12.64 8.22 43.05
N PRO A 166 11.44 8.83 42.85
CA PRO A 166 10.08 8.33 43.07
C PRO A 166 9.23 8.29 41.77
N ALA A 167 8.21 7.43 41.80
CA ALA A 167 7.13 7.42 40.82
C ALA A 167 6.33 8.73 40.87
N VAL A 168 6.38 9.50 39.78
CA VAL A 168 5.33 10.46 39.45
C VAL A 168 4.16 9.68 38.90
N ALA A 169 3.12 9.58 39.73
CA ALA A 169 1.81 9.13 39.37
C ALA A 169 1.20 10.00 38.25
N GLY A 170 0.48 9.34 37.35
CA GLY A 170 -0.64 9.95 36.64
C GLY A 170 -0.31 10.59 35.29
N ASN A 171 -0.03 9.76 34.29
CA ASN A 171 -0.50 10.08 32.93
C ASN A 171 -1.18 8.81 32.40
N PRO A 172 -2.49 8.80 32.09
CA PRO A 172 -3.07 7.65 31.42
C PRO A 172 -2.33 7.49 30.09
N GLU A 173 -1.83 6.28 29.85
CA GLU A 173 -1.21 5.92 28.57
C GLU A 173 -2.15 6.40 27.45
N PRO A 174 -1.70 7.27 26.51
CA PRO A 174 -2.59 7.77 25.49
C PRO A 174 -3.09 6.58 24.68
N VAL A 175 -4.42 6.41 24.63
CA VAL A 175 -5.06 5.33 23.86
C VAL A 175 -4.47 5.34 22.45
N LYS A 176 -3.85 4.24 22.05
CA LYS A 176 -3.12 4.13 20.78
C LYS A 176 -4.08 4.36 19.61
N ALA A 177 -3.58 5.06 18.58
CA ALA A 177 -4.28 5.21 17.31
C ALA A 177 -4.64 3.83 16.71
N PRO A 178 -5.71 3.75 15.89
CA PRO A 178 -6.05 2.50 15.22
C PRO A 178 -4.91 2.03 14.30
N GLY A 179 -4.84 0.73 14.05
CA GLY A 179 -3.74 0.11 13.29
C GLY A 179 -3.85 0.24 11.77
N THR A 180 -4.94 0.80 11.26
CA THR A 180 -5.15 1.09 9.83
C THR A 180 -5.85 2.42 9.66
N GLY A 181 -5.85 2.97 8.44
CA GLY A 181 -6.45 4.26 8.12
C GLY A 181 -5.40 5.35 7.93
N VAL A 182 -5.86 6.59 7.85
CA VAL A 182 -5.00 7.77 7.68
C VAL A 182 -5.45 8.90 8.59
N GLU A 183 -4.51 9.64 9.13
CA GLU A 183 -4.72 10.83 9.94
C GLU A 183 -4.27 12.08 9.17
N VAL A 184 -5.05 13.15 9.21
CA VAL A 184 -4.62 14.47 8.71
C VAL A 184 -4.09 15.25 9.91
N LEU A 185 -2.78 15.48 9.96
CA LEU A 185 -2.12 16.14 11.09
C LEU A 185 -2.22 17.66 11.02
N GLU A 186 -2.09 18.22 9.82
CA GLU A 186 -2.04 19.67 9.62
C GLU A 186 -2.55 20.03 8.22
N THR A 187 -3.13 21.21 8.09
CA THR A 187 -3.52 21.80 6.81
C THR A 187 -3.00 23.23 6.74
N GLU A 188 -2.15 23.50 5.76
CA GLU A 188 -1.62 24.82 5.44
C GLU A 188 -2.25 25.29 4.13
N GLU A 189 -2.76 26.53 4.07
CA GLU A 189 -3.24 27.12 2.83
C GLU A 189 -2.19 28.07 2.27
N ARG A 190 -1.77 27.84 1.02
CA ARG A 190 -0.78 28.67 0.33
C ARG A 190 -1.24 28.93 -1.09
N ASP A 191 -1.31 30.21 -1.47
CA ASP A 191 -1.76 30.66 -2.79
C ASP A 191 -3.13 30.09 -3.22
N GLY A 192 -4.04 29.92 -2.25
CA GLY A 192 -5.38 29.35 -2.47
C GLY A 192 -5.40 27.83 -2.68
N ILE A 193 -4.26 27.15 -2.53
CA ILE A 193 -4.14 25.69 -2.55
C ILE A 193 -3.93 25.19 -1.12
N LYS A 194 -4.74 24.22 -0.68
CA LYS A 194 -4.58 23.55 0.61
C LYS A 194 -3.58 22.40 0.51
N TYR A 195 -2.60 22.44 1.39
CA TYR A 195 -1.55 21.45 1.56
C TYR A 195 -1.75 20.77 2.90
N HIS A 196 -1.86 19.44 2.87
CA HIS A 196 -2.11 18.61 4.03
C HIS A 196 -0.87 17.82 4.41
N VAL A 197 -0.70 17.60 5.71
CA VAL A 197 0.23 16.63 6.26
C VAL A 197 -0.55 15.38 6.63
N MET A 198 -0.28 14.28 5.92
CA MET A 198 -0.98 13.00 6.05
C MET A 198 -0.11 12.01 6.83
N ARG A 199 -0.72 11.20 7.69
CA ARG A 199 -0.05 10.10 8.39
C ARG A 199 -0.75 8.77 8.13
N ASP A 200 -0.06 7.82 7.52
CA ASP A 200 -0.57 6.46 7.37
C ASP A 200 -0.42 5.68 8.68
N LEU A 201 -1.53 5.13 9.18
CA LEU A 201 -1.58 4.48 10.47
C LEU A 201 -1.06 3.04 10.46
N ARG A 202 -0.86 2.46 9.26
CA ARG A 202 -0.37 1.08 9.11
C ARG A 202 1.12 0.96 9.41
N ASN A 203 1.89 1.97 9.01
CA ASN A 203 3.35 2.00 9.15
C ASN A 203 3.85 3.24 9.88
N GLY A 204 2.98 4.21 10.17
CA GLY A 204 3.33 5.45 10.87
C GLY A 204 3.93 6.53 9.98
N ASN A 205 4.00 6.32 8.65
CA ASN A 205 4.63 7.23 7.70
C ASN A 205 3.90 8.58 7.67
N VAL A 206 4.66 9.68 7.69
CA VAL A 206 4.13 11.05 7.60
C VAL A 206 4.58 11.69 6.29
N VAL A 207 3.62 12.20 5.52
CA VAL A 207 3.83 12.84 4.22
C VAL A 207 3.30 14.26 4.24
N LYS A 208 4.13 15.21 3.80
CA LYS A 208 3.81 16.66 3.77
C LYS A 208 3.49 17.13 2.37
N ASN A 209 2.83 18.28 2.25
CA ASN A 209 2.48 18.92 0.98
C ASN A 209 1.52 18.10 0.10
N VAL A 210 0.62 17.32 0.71
CA VAL A 210 -0.41 16.59 -0.03
C VAL A 210 -1.54 17.54 -0.38
N THR A 211 -1.85 17.73 -1.65
CA THR A 211 -3.02 18.51 -2.07
C THR A 211 -4.18 17.57 -2.41
N ARG A 212 -5.40 18.12 -2.51
CA ARG A 212 -6.56 17.34 -3.00
C ARG A 212 -6.30 16.68 -4.35
N SER A 213 -5.58 17.34 -5.24
CA SER A 213 -5.23 16.85 -6.57
C SER A 213 -4.11 15.80 -6.56
N SER A 214 -3.19 15.84 -5.59
CA SER A 214 -2.13 14.82 -5.46
C SER A 214 -2.56 13.61 -4.63
N ALA A 215 -3.56 13.77 -3.75
CA ALA A 215 -4.09 12.72 -2.92
C ALA A 215 -4.88 11.70 -3.75
N ARG A 216 -4.69 10.40 -3.45
CA ARG A 216 -5.40 9.30 -4.11
C ARG A 216 -6.20 8.48 -3.12
N ARG A 217 -7.31 7.89 -3.59
CA ARG A 217 -8.17 6.94 -2.85
C ARG A 217 -8.43 7.36 -1.39
N LEU A 218 -7.91 6.61 -0.42
CA LEU A 218 -8.12 6.84 1.02
C LEU A 218 -7.59 8.20 1.45
N TRP A 219 -6.47 8.66 0.91
CA TRP A 219 -5.94 9.98 1.22
C TRP A 219 -6.78 11.06 0.56
N HIS A 220 -7.27 10.85 -0.67
CA HIS A 220 -8.19 11.77 -1.32
C HIS A 220 -9.51 11.89 -0.54
N TYR A 221 -10.02 10.77 -0.05
CA TYR A 221 -11.17 10.71 0.84
C TYR A 221 -10.91 11.48 2.13
N ALA A 222 -9.79 11.22 2.81
CA ALA A 222 -9.43 11.88 4.06
C ALA A 222 -9.25 13.40 3.89
N VAL A 223 -8.55 13.83 2.83
CA VAL A 223 -8.41 15.25 2.47
C VAL A 223 -9.78 15.88 2.19
N THR A 224 -10.61 15.24 1.36
CA THR A 224 -11.94 15.76 1.02
C THR A 224 -12.84 15.86 2.25
N SER A 225 -12.81 14.86 3.13
CA SER A 225 -13.59 14.83 4.37
C SER A 225 -13.08 15.88 5.38
N CYS A 226 -11.77 16.03 5.51
CA CYS A 226 -11.15 17.06 6.35
C CYS A 226 -11.45 18.48 5.85
N GLU A 227 -11.38 18.73 4.53
CA GLU A 227 -11.73 20.02 3.94
C GLU A 227 -13.22 20.38 4.12
N SER A 228 -14.09 19.37 4.18
CA SER A 228 -15.53 19.57 4.31
C SER A 228 -15.96 19.85 5.75
N ASP A 229 -15.33 19.19 6.73
CA ASP A 229 -15.69 19.31 8.15
C ASP A 229 -14.46 19.02 9.05
N PRO A 230 -13.53 19.98 9.21
CA PRO A 230 -12.23 19.74 9.85
C PRO A 230 -12.31 19.47 11.36
N GLN A 231 -13.40 19.88 12.02
CA GLN A 231 -13.62 19.71 13.46
C GLN A 231 -14.81 18.80 13.80
N LEU A 232 -15.37 18.11 12.81
CA LEU A 232 -16.54 17.24 13.02
C LEU A 232 -17.76 17.98 13.59
N GLU A 233 -17.87 19.31 13.40
CA GLU A 233 -18.97 20.14 13.91
C GLU A 233 -20.32 19.75 13.30
N ARG A 234 -20.31 19.29 12.04
CA ARG A 234 -21.53 18.85 11.33
C ARG A 234 -21.72 17.34 11.41
N ALA A 235 -20.75 16.60 11.96
CA ALA A 235 -20.82 15.16 12.08
C ALA A 235 -21.59 14.73 13.34
N GLN A 236 -22.47 13.75 13.19
CA GLN A 236 -23.14 13.10 14.33
C GLN A 236 -22.20 12.05 14.93
N VAL A 237 -21.30 12.49 15.81
CA VAL A 237 -20.32 11.60 16.45
C VAL A 237 -20.95 10.85 17.62
N VAL A 238 -20.85 9.52 17.62
CA VAL A 238 -21.22 8.66 18.74
C VAL A 238 -20.01 8.49 19.67
N TRP A 239 -20.03 9.15 20.81
CA TRP A 239 -18.92 9.18 21.76
C TRP A 239 -18.98 8.02 22.78
N HIS A 240 -17.83 7.40 23.02
CA HIS A 240 -17.56 6.43 24.07
C HIS A 240 -16.30 6.88 24.83
N GLY A 241 -16.51 7.67 25.90
CA GLY A 241 -15.41 8.31 26.63
C GLY A 241 -14.66 9.31 25.76
N GLU A 242 -13.34 9.15 25.65
CA GLU A 242 -12.46 10.00 24.83
C GLU A 242 -12.41 9.58 23.35
N LEU A 243 -13.09 8.49 22.97
CA LEU A 243 -13.12 7.97 21.60
C LEU A 243 -14.51 8.19 20.98
N GLY A 244 -14.57 8.44 19.68
CA GLY A 244 -15.81 8.67 18.97
C GLY A 244 -15.86 7.96 17.63
N LEU A 245 -17.04 7.45 17.28
CA LEU A 245 -17.36 6.98 15.94
C LEU A 245 -18.03 8.11 15.17
N VAL A 246 -17.38 8.56 14.09
CA VAL A 246 -17.88 9.64 13.23
C VAL A 246 -18.83 9.08 12.19
N LYS A 247 -18.40 8.03 11.50
CA LYS A 247 -19.14 7.47 10.38
C LYS A 247 -18.78 6.01 10.21
N LYS A 248 -19.79 5.17 9.97
CA LYS A 248 -19.63 3.79 9.54
C LYS A 248 -20.14 3.67 8.11
N THR A 249 -19.31 3.17 7.21
CA THR A 249 -19.68 2.91 5.82
C THR A 249 -19.42 1.45 5.51
N THR A 250 -20.46 0.72 5.11
CA THR A 250 -20.35 -0.69 4.73
C THR A 250 -20.42 -0.80 3.21
N LYS A 251 -19.45 -1.48 2.60
CA LYS A 251 -19.44 -1.76 1.16
C LYS A 251 -19.17 -3.25 0.94
N GLY A 252 -20.22 -4.03 0.69
CA GLY A 252 -20.13 -5.49 0.60
C GLY A 252 -19.83 -6.12 1.96
N GLU A 253 -18.87 -7.05 1.99
CA GLU A 253 -18.36 -7.70 3.21
C GLU A 253 -17.35 -6.86 4.00
N SER A 254 -16.97 -5.66 3.51
CA SER A 254 -15.99 -4.80 4.20
C SER A 254 -16.63 -3.57 4.84
N ALA A 255 -16.40 -3.37 6.13
CA ALA A 255 -16.75 -2.15 6.84
C ALA A 255 -15.56 -1.19 6.96
N ARG A 256 -15.83 0.11 6.76
CA ARG A 256 -14.88 1.20 7.01
C ARG A 256 -15.45 2.18 8.03
N TYR A 257 -14.59 2.64 8.91
CA TYR A 257 -14.94 3.49 10.05
C TYR A 257 -14.12 4.77 10.00
N ASP A 258 -14.79 5.91 10.12
CA ASP A 258 -14.15 7.16 10.46
C ASP A 258 -14.28 7.35 11.97
N LEU A 259 -13.15 7.54 12.62
CA LEU A 259 -13.02 7.57 14.07
C LEU A 259 -12.41 8.89 14.51
N CYS A 260 -12.70 9.32 15.72
CA CYS A 260 -12.06 10.48 16.31
C CYS A 260 -11.68 10.20 17.76
N GLN A 261 -10.68 10.92 18.26
CA GLN A 261 -10.17 10.79 19.61
C GLN A 261 -9.92 12.18 20.19
N ARG A 262 -10.47 12.44 21.37
CA ARG A 262 -10.10 13.59 22.18
C ARG A 262 -8.78 13.29 22.87
N THR A 263 -7.84 14.20 22.71
CA THR A 263 -6.56 14.16 23.39
C THR A 263 -6.33 15.50 24.10
N PRO A 264 -5.42 15.56 25.10
CA PRO A 264 -5.06 16.83 25.75
C PRO A 264 -4.52 17.88 24.77
N HIS A 265 -4.04 17.45 23.59
CA HIS A 265 -3.48 18.28 22.54
C HIS A 265 -4.51 18.67 21.45
N GLY A 266 -5.76 18.21 21.56
CA GLY A 266 -6.82 18.48 20.60
C GLY A 266 -7.53 17.23 20.08
N LEU A 267 -8.36 17.42 19.06
CA LEU A 267 -9.13 16.36 18.42
C LEU A 267 -8.32 15.72 17.29
N ARG A 268 -8.09 14.41 17.38
CA ARG A 268 -7.46 13.62 16.30
C ARG A 268 -8.54 12.90 15.52
N ILE A 269 -8.45 12.91 14.20
CA ILE A 269 -9.43 12.28 13.31
C ILE A 269 -8.72 11.25 12.44
N TYR A 270 -9.28 10.04 12.41
CA TYR A 270 -8.77 8.88 11.69
C TYR A 270 -9.80 8.50 10.62
N TYR A 271 -9.39 8.55 9.35
CA TYR A 271 -10.27 8.31 8.21
C TYR A 271 -10.07 6.91 7.63
N GLY A 272 -11.18 6.26 7.29
CA GLY A 272 -11.24 4.99 6.57
C GLY A 272 -10.47 3.84 7.22
N VAL A 273 -10.64 3.70 8.53
CA VAL A 273 -10.11 2.58 9.32
C VAL A 273 -10.90 1.32 8.97
N ASN A 274 -10.20 0.23 8.62
CA ASN A 274 -10.83 -1.06 8.37
C ASN A 274 -10.91 -1.88 9.67
N GLU A 275 -11.73 -2.95 9.68
CA GLU A 275 -11.90 -3.85 10.84
C GLU A 275 -10.58 -4.39 11.40
N ASP A 276 -9.59 -4.72 10.56
CA ASP A 276 -8.27 -5.18 11.00
C ASP A 276 -7.49 -4.14 11.84
N GLY A 277 -7.75 -2.85 11.59
CA GLY A 277 -7.16 -1.75 12.35
C GLY A 277 -7.87 -1.45 13.66
N ILE A 278 -9.05 -2.03 13.89
CA ILE A 278 -9.80 -1.85 15.12
C ILE A 278 -9.22 -2.78 16.20
N ARG A 279 -8.46 -2.22 17.13
CA ARG A 279 -7.81 -2.96 18.22
C ARG A 279 -8.05 -2.28 19.56
N GLY A 280 -8.09 -3.08 20.64
CA GLY A 280 -8.28 -2.58 22.00
C GLY A 280 -9.58 -1.79 22.15
N ALA A 281 -9.50 -0.64 22.83
CA ALA A 281 -10.64 0.23 23.15
C ALA A 281 -11.47 0.69 21.93
N TRP A 282 -10.91 0.63 20.72
CA TRP A 282 -11.65 0.95 19.49
C TRP A 282 -12.74 -0.07 19.15
N LYS A 283 -12.65 -1.32 19.63
CA LYS A 283 -13.68 -2.35 19.39
C LYS A 283 -15.02 -1.98 20.03
N GLN A 284 -14.99 -1.42 21.23
CA GLN A 284 -16.17 -0.92 21.95
C GLN A 284 -16.83 0.24 21.20
N VAL A 285 -16.01 1.14 20.62
CA VAL A 285 -16.49 2.32 19.89
C VAL A 285 -17.24 1.96 18.60
N VAL A 286 -16.82 0.88 17.93
CA VAL A 286 -17.47 0.41 16.68
C VAL A 286 -18.57 -0.63 16.90
N GLY A 287 -18.85 -1.01 18.16
CA GLY A 287 -19.86 -2.00 18.53
C GLY A 287 -19.47 -3.44 18.19
N LEU A 288 -18.18 -3.78 18.28
CA LEU A 288 -17.65 -5.14 18.07
C LEU A 288 -17.41 -5.91 19.40
N GLU A 289 -17.77 -5.32 20.54
CA GLU A 289 -17.89 -6.00 21.84
C GLU A 289 -19.34 -5.78 22.35
N GLU A 290 -20.00 -6.86 22.78
CA GLU A 290 -21.18 -6.81 23.67
C GLU A 290 -20.74 -6.62 25.12
#